data_AF-A0A0F9BWJ3-F1
#
_entry.id   AF-A0A0F9BWJ3-F1
#
_cell.length_a   1.000
_cell.length_b   1.000
_cell.length_c   1.000
_cell.angle_alpha   90.00
_cell.angle_beta   90.00
_cell.angle_gamma   90.00
#
_symmetry.space_group_name_H-M   'P 1'
#
loop_
_entity.id
_entity.type
_entity.pdbx_description
1 polymer ?
#
loop_
_entity_poly.entity_id
_entity_poly.type
_entity_poly.pdbx_seq_one_letter_code
_entity_poly.pdbx_strand_id
1 'polypeptide(L)'
;MAINEQVTKIVDTDSTIIGASVSQRGSKGAQSIEIVDGSGNQVTDFVGSNAPATTIGTGTKTITATATQLSATSISCKRVIVHAAGGHIVIGDANIVYDEATRRGIWLPKGNSMTFNINDVNLLYAIVETSSKNISYYYEN
;
A
#
# COMPACT_ATOMS: atom_id res chain seq x y z
N MET A 1 -17.33 -51.69 25.37
CA MET A 1 -16.66 -51.91 24.07
C MET A 1 -16.60 -50.56 23.38
N ALA A 2 -15.42 -49.93 23.36
CA ALA A 2 -15.23 -48.53 22.97
C ALA A 2 -15.16 -48.38 21.45
N ILE A 3 -15.77 -47.31 20.93
CA ILE A 3 -15.70 -46.93 19.52
C ILE A 3 -14.56 -45.90 19.39
N ASN A 4 -13.54 -46.27 18.62
CA ASN A 4 -12.34 -45.48 18.35
C ASN A 4 -12.67 -44.17 17.63
N GLU A 5 -12.24 -43.05 18.20
CA GLU A 5 -12.11 -41.76 17.51
C GLU A 5 -10.89 -41.83 16.57
N GLN A 6 -11.12 -41.76 15.25
CA GLN A 6 -10.02 -41.58 14.30
C GLN A 6 -9.59 -40.12 14.27
N VAL A 7 -8.38 -39.85 14.77
CA VAL A 7 -7.70 -38.56 14.66
C VAL A 7 -6.95 -38.54 13.33
N THR A 8 -7.42 -37.78 12.34
CA THR A 8 -6.65 -37.53 11.13
C THR A 8 -5.67 -36.39 11.39
N LYS A 9 -4.42 -36.75 11.70
CA LYS A 9 -3.32 -35.79 11.82
C LYS A 9 -2.92 -35.34 10.41
N ILE A 10 -3.20 -34.11 10.03
CA ILE A 10 -2.56 -33.50 8.86
C ILE A 10 -1.14 -33.16 9.29
N VAL A 11 -0.18 -34.02 8.94
CA VAL A 11 1.24 -33.72 9.09
C VAL A 11 1.65 -33.00 7.81
N ASP A 12 1.70 -31.68 7.85
CA ASP A 12 2.45 -30.93 6.84
C ASP A 12 3.91 -31.32 7.00
N THR A 13 4.45 -32.01 6.00
CA THR A 13 5.80 -32.58 6.06
C THR A 13 6.83 -31.64 5.43
N ASP A 14 6.42 -30.45 4.97
CA ASP A 14 7.27 -29.53 4.21
C ASP A 14 7.32 -28.09 4.78
N SER A 15 6.88 -27.88 6.02
CA SER A 15 6.98 -26.59 6.69
C SER A 15 8.28 -26.49 7.51
N THR A 16 9.35 -25.97 6.91
CA THR A 16 10.53 -25.42 7.63
C THR A 16 10.19 -24.18 8.47
N ILE A 17 8.91 -23.87 8.65
CA ILE A 17 8.41 -22.73 9.40
C ILE A 17 7.60 -23.28 10.57
N ILE A 18 8.26 -23.32 11.73
CA ILE A 18 7.70 -23.24 13.10
C ILE A 18 6.69 -24.35 13.42
N GLY A 19 6.97 -25.20 14.41
CA GLY A 19 6.14 -26.35 14.83
C GLY A 19 4.71 -26.01 15.30
N ALA A 20 3.89 -25.47 14.41
CA ALA A 20 2.49 -25.16 14.60
C ALA A 20 1.67 -26.36 14.13
N SER A 21 1.27 -27.21 15.06
CA SER A 21 0.27 -28.24 14.78
C SER A 21 -1.12 -27.68 15.09
N VAL A 22 -1.97 -27.55 14.08
CA VAL A 22 -3.40 -27.28 14.30
C VAL A 22 -4.10 -28.63 14.49
N SER A 23 -4.57 -28.89 15.71
CA SER A 23 -5.38 -30.08 15.99
C SER A 23 -6.84 -29.65 16.13
N GLN A 24 -7.63 -29.84 15.06
CA GLN A 24 -9.07 -29.59 15.14
C GLN A 24 -9.74 -30.75 15.88
N ARG A 25 -10.30 -30.49 17.06
CA ARG A 25 -11.13 -31.46 17.79
C ARG A 25 -12.57 -31.27 17.32
N GLY A 26 -13.23 -32.37 16.93
CA GLY A 26 -14.56 -32.33 16.32
C GLY A 26 -15.56 -31.50 17.12
N SER A 27 -16.33 -30.65 16.42
CA SER A 27 -17.53 -30.01 16.96
C SER A 27 -18.42 -29.61 15.78
N LYS A 28 -19.69 -30.02 15.85
CA LYS A 28 -20.79 -29.67 14.92
C LYS A 28 -21.35 -28.26 15.19
N GLY A 29 -20.47 -27.30 15.47
CA GLY A 29 -20.78 -25.90 15.69
C GLY A 29 -19.60 -25.05 15.21
N ALA A 30 -19.84 -23.78 14.86
CA ALA A 30 -18.79 -22.89 14.39
C ALA A 30 -17.63 -22.88 15.39
N GLN A 31 -16.46 -23.39 14.99
CA GLN A 31 -15.27 -23.37 15.81
C GLN A 31 -14.48 -22.11 15.48
N SER A 32 -14.17 -21.30 16.49
CA SER A 32 -13.17 -20.24 16.35
C SER A 32 -11.78 -20.88 16.38
N ILE A 33 -10.98 -20.59 15.36
CA ILE A 33 -9.54 -20.87 15.36
C ILE A 33 -8.87 -19.64 15.95
N GLU A 34 -8.19 -19.80 17.08
CA GLU A 34 -7.40 -18.75 17.72
C GLU A 34 -5.92 -19.04 17.52
N ILE A 35 -5.17 -18.03 17.12
CA ILE A 35 -3.72 -18.07 17.07
C ILE A 35 -3.22 -17.49 18.39
N VAL A 36 -2.37 -18.23 19.09
CA VAL A 36 -1.78 -17.81 20.36
C VAL A 36 -0.26 -17.82 20.28
N ASP A 37 0.39 -16.92 21.02
CA ASP A 37 1.85 -16.85 21.12
C ASP A 37 2.41 -17.95 22.04
N GLY A 38 3.75 -18.01 22.19
CA GLY A 38 4.41 -18.99 23.06
C GLY A 38 4.09 -18.84 24.56
N SER A 39 3.41 -17.77 24.97
CA SER A 39 2.92 -17.53 26.33
C SER A 39 1.42 -17.82 26.49
N GLY A 40 0.75 -18.26 25.42
CA GLY A 40 -0.69 -18.55 25.40
C GLY A 40 -1.58 -17.32 25.24
N ASN A 41 -1.03 -16.15 24.91
CA ASN A 41 -1.83 -14.95 24.62
C ASN A 41 -2.32 -14.99 23.18
N GLN A 42 -3.54 -14.51 22.93
CA GLN A 42 -4.04 -14.37 21.55
C GLN A 42 -3.12 -13.45 20.74
N VAL A 43 -2.64 -13.94 19.60
CA VAL A 43 -1.95 -13.13 18.59
C VAL A 43 -3.02 -12.30 17.90
N THR A 44 -3.18 -11.07 18.38
CA THR A 44 -4.10 -10.08 17.81
C THR A 44 -3.44 -9.22 16.73
N ASP A 45 -2.11 -9.27 16.64
CA ASP A 45 -1.31 -8.50 15.70
C ASP A 45 -0.41 -9.42 14.87
N PHE A 46 -0.74 -9.56 13.59
CA PHE A 46 0.18 -10.14 12.63
C PHE A 46 1.15 -9.05 12.23
N VAL A 47 2.36 -9.07 12.81
CA VAL A 47 3.44 -8.16 12.43
C VAL A 47 3.94 -8.47 11.01
N GLY A 48 3.18 -7.94 10.07
CA GLY A 48 3.41 -7.79 8.64
C GLY A 48 2.80 -6.45 8.20
N SER A 49 3.05 -5.41 9.00
CA SER A 49 2.86 -3.98 8.78
C SER A 49 1.80 -3.56 7.75
N ASN A 50 0.53 -3.73 8.09
CA ASN A 50 -0.53 -2.83 7.66
C ASN A 50 -1.02 -2.04 8.87
N ALA A 51 -0.10 -1.35 9.58
CA ALA A 51 -0.55 -0.26 10.44
C ALA A 51 -1.45 0.64 9.55
N PRO A 52 -2.67 0.99 10.00
CA PRO A 52 -3.54 1.83 9.20
C PRO A 52 -2.78 3.11 8.90
N ALA A 53 -2.45 3.32 7.63
CA ALA A 53 -1.68 4.49 7.24
C ALA A 53 -2.52 5.70 7.61
N THR A 54 -1.97 6.53 8.48
CA THR A 54 -2.65 7.74 8.92
C THR A 54 -2.30 8.82 7.93
N THR A 55 -3.32 9.46 7.36
CA THR A 55 -3.11 10.66 6.55
C THR A 55 -2.41 11.71 7.40
N ILE A 56 -1.19 12.07 6.99
CA ILE A 56 -0.41 13.14 7.60
C ILE A 56 -0.92 14.49 7.09
N GLY A 57 -1.29 14.57 5.80
CA GLY A 57 -1.86 15.77 5.23
C GLY A 57 -2.28 15.65 3.77
N THR A 58 -2.82 16.75 3.23
CA THR A 58 -3.30 16.86 1.86
C THR A 58 -2.73 18.11 1.18
N GLY A 59 -2.82 18.15 -0.15
CA GLY A 59 -2.40 19.30 -0.94
C GLY A 59 -3.06 19.33 -2.31
N THR A 60 -3.07 20.51 -2.91
CA THR A 60 -3.49 20.74 -4.29
C THR A 60 -2.44 21.55 -5.02
N LYS A 61 -2.17 21.21 -6.28
CA LYS A 61 -1.18 21.91 -7.08
C LYS A 61 -1.69 22.14 -8.49
N THR A 62 -1.46 23.34 -9.02
CA THR A 62 -1.60 23.61 -10.45
C THR A 62 -0.28 23.25 -11.14
N ILE A 63 -0.35 22.37 -12.14
CA ILE A 63 0.79 21.85 -12.89
C ILE A 63 0.89 22.57 -14.23
N THR A 64 2.12 22.84 -14.65
CA THR A 64 2.46 23.51 -15.91
C THR A 64 3.02 22.52 -16.94
N ALA A 65 3.26 22.99 -18.17
CA ALA A 65 3.95 22.24 -19.22
C ALA A 65 5.47 22.01 -18.95
N THR A 66 5.89 22.18 -17.70
CA THR A 66 7.25 21.95 -17.20
C THR A 66 7.15 21.15 -15.90
N ALA A 67 8.22 20.41 -15.57
CA ALA A 67 8.27 19.63 -14.34
C ALA A 67 7.99 20.51 -13.12
N THR A 68 6.89 20.23 -12.42
CA THR A 68 6.41 20.99 -11.27
C THR A 68 6.51 20.14 -10.02
N GLN A 69 7.32 20.58 -9.05
CA GLN A 69 7.43 19.91 -7.76
C GLN A 69 6.11 20.01 -6.98
N LEU A 70 5.67 18.90 -6.37
CA LEU A 70 4.41 18.88 -5.63
C LEU A 70 4.46 19.78 -4.40
N SER A 71 5.51 19.64 -3.58
CA SER A 71 5.76 20.47 -2.41
C SER A 71 7.09 21.21 -2.52
N ALA A 72 7.09 22.50 -2.20
CA ALA A 72 8.34 23.28 -2.09
C ALA A 72 9.08 23.00 -0.77
N THR A 73 8.38 22.49 0.24
CA THR A 73 8.94 22.12 1.54
C THR A 73 9.12 20.61 1.63
N SER A 74 10.19 20.19 2.30
CA SER A 74 10.43 18.79 2.68
C SER A 74 9.35 18.36 3.67
N ILE A 75 8.59 17.33 3.32
CA ILE A 75 7.52 16.76 4.13
C ILE A 75 7.72 15.24 4.15
N SER A 76 8.24 14.75 5.28
CA SER A 76 8.47 13.31 5.50
C SER A 76 7.16 12.52 5.46
N CYS A 77 7.16 11.40 4.73
CA CYS A 77 6.04 10.48 4.60
C CYS A 77 6.54 9.07 4.28
N LYS A 78 5.67 8.06 4.23
CA LYS A 78 6.00 6.74 3.66
C LYS A 78 5.42 6.54 2.26
N ARG A 79 4.34 7.27 1.95
CA ARG A 79 3.70 7.25 0.65
C ARG A 79 2.93 8.52 0.36
N VAL A 80 2.80 8.80 -0.93
CA VAL A 80 1.97 9.87 -1.48
C VAL A 80 0.99 9.29 -2.48
N ILE A 81 -0.27 9.63 -2.34
CA ILE A 81 -1.32 9.25 -3.29
C ILE A 81 -1.66 10.51 -4.08
N VAL A 82 -1.43 10.46 -5.39
CA VAL A 82 -1.68 11.56 -6.31
C VAL A 82 -2.92 11.26 -7.12
N HIS A 83 -3.81 12.25 -7.25
CA HIS A 83 -5.05 12.17 -8.01
C HIS A 83 -5.08 13.21 -9.13
N ALA A 84 -5.26 12.74 -10.36
CA ALA A 84 -5.22 13.55 -11.58
C ALA A 84 -6.60 14.15 -11.93
N ALA A 85 -7.11 15.07 -11.10
CA ALA A 85 -8.44 15.66 -11.29
C ALA A 85 -8.57 16.48 -12.60
N GLY A 86 -7.56 17.29 -12.90
CA GLY A 86 -7.62 18.32 -13.95
C GLY A 86 -7.28 17.85 -15.36
N GLY A 87 -6.63 16.69 -15.52
CA GLY A 87 -6.17 16.21 -16.83
C GLY A 87 -5.21 15.02 -16.72
N HIS A 88 -4.76 14.51 -17.86
CA HIS A 88 -3.70 13.51 -17.90
C HIS A 88 -2.38 14.13 -17.47
N ILE A 89 -1.64 13.44 -16.62
CA ILE A 89 -0.37 13.92 -16.06
C ILE A 89 0.70 12.84 -16.17
N VAL A 90 1.97 13.25 -16.15
CA VAL A 90 3.10 12.36 -15.93
C VAL A 90 3.73 12.71 -14.58
N ILE A 91 3.98 11.69 -13.75
CA ILE A 91 4.52 11.85 -12.39
C ILE A 91 5.88 11.14 -12.29
N GLY A 92 6.84 11.72 -11.58
CA GLY A 92 8.14 11.10 -11.35
C GLY A 92 9.12 12.06 -10.66
N ASP A 93 10.40 11.94 -10.99
CA ASP A 93 11.47 12.82 -10.51
C ASP A 93 11.55 14.15 -11.30
N ALA A 94 12.54 15.00 -10.99
CA ALA A 94 12.71 16.30 -11.63
C ALA A 94 12.94 16.25 -13.16
N ASN A 95 13.31 15.09 -13.72
CA ASN A 95 13.61 14.89 -15.14
C ASN A 95 12.45 14.26 -15.93
N ILE A 96 11.22 14.37 -15.43
CA ILE A 96 10.02 13.90 -16.13
C ILE A 96 9.82 14.60 -17.47
N VAL A 97 9.29 13.83 -18.43
CA VAL A 97 8.98 14.29 -19.79
C VAL A 97 7.59 13.83 -20.14
N TYR A 98 6.75 14.75 -20.63
CA TYR A 98 5.36 14.45 -20.98
C TYR A 98 5.22 13.74 -22.34
N ASP A 99 5.99 14.21 -23.32
CA ASP A 99 5.97 13.78 -24.73
C ASP A 99 5.92 12.26 -24.87
N GLU A 100 5.04 11.75 -25.74
CA GLU A 100 4.76 10.31 -25.82
C GLU A 100 5.95 9.48 -26.30
N ALA A 101 6.73 10.01 -27.25
CA ALA A 101 7.88 9.29 -27.82
C ALA A 101 9.07 9.26 -26.86
N THR A 102 9.19 10.26 -25.98
CA THR A 102 10.34 10.43 -25.08
C THR A 102 9.93 10.43 -23.60
N ARG A 103 8.75 9.90 -23.28
CA ARG A 103 8.13 10.00 -21.95
C ARG A 103 9.05 9.45 -20.87
N ARG A 104 9.18 10.20 -19.78
CA ARG A 104 9.87 9.79 -18.56
C ARG A 104 8.97 10.03 -17.37
N GLY A 105 8.75 8.98 -16.59
CA GLY A 105 7.81 8.97 -15.46
C GLY A 105 6.59 8.10 -15.74
N ILE A 106 5.64 8.13 -14.82
CA ILE A 106 4.42 7.33 -14.88
C ILE A 106 3.28 8.18 -15.43
N TRP A 107 2.67 7.69 -16.51
CA TRP A 107 1.45 8.27 -17.05
C TRP A 107 0.26 7.96 -16.13
N LEU A 108 -0.40 9.02 -15.64
CA LEU A 108 -1.61 8.93 -14.84
C LEU A 108 -2.78 9.55 -15.61
N PRO A 109 -3.76 8.75 -16.06
CA PRO A 109 -4.93 9.27 -16.75
C PRO A 109 -5.80 10.18 -15.87
N LYS A 110 -6.51 11.12 -16.50
CA LYS A 110 -7.47 11.99 -15.80
C LYS A 110 -8.49 11.16 -15.00
N GLY A 111 -8.75 11.58 -13.76
CA GLY A 111 -9.71 10.95 -12.85
C GLY A 111 -9.15 9.75 -12.08
N ASN A 112 -7.95 9.27 -12.43
CA ASN A 112 -7.31 8.18 -11.71
C ASN A 112 -6.40 8.71 -10.59
N SER A 113 -6.10 7.80 -9.66
CA SER A 113 -5.12 8.00 -8.60
C SER A 113 -4.01 6.97 -8.67
N MET A 114 -2.84 7.31 -8.14
CA MET A 114 -1.72 6.39 -8.00
C MET A 114 -0.95 6.63 -6.71
N THR A 115 -0.46 5.56 -6.11
CA THR A 115 0.34 5.57 -4.88
C THR A 115 1.83 5.48 -5.21
N PHE A 116 2.63 6.33 -4.57
CA PHE A 116 4.08 6.38 -4.68
C PHE A 116 4.68 6.14 -3.30
N ASN A 117 5.49 5.08 -3.17
CA ASN A 117 6.21 4.77 -1.93
C ASN A 117 7.52 5.57 -1.89
N ILE A 118 7.46 6.76 -1.29
CA ILE A 118 8.58 7.69 -1.19
C ILE A 118 8.66 8.21 0.24
N ASN A 119 9.84 8.71 0.62
CA ASN A 119 10.09 9.22 1.96
C ASN A 119 9.81 10.72 2.13
N ASP A 120 9.61 11.47 1.04
CA ASP A 120 9.33 12.90 1.08
C ASP A 120 8.50 13.37 -0.12
N VAL A 121 7.47 14.18 0.15
CA VAL A 121 6.58 14.76 -0.89
C VAL A 121 7.34 15.64 -1.89
N ASN A 122 8.42 16.30 -1.48
CA ASN A 122 9.20 17.18 -2.34
C ASN A 122 9.98 16.42 -3.45
N LEU A 123 10.09 15.10 -3.36
CA LEU A 123 10.77 14.29 -4.38
C LEU A 123 9.89 14.03 -5.60
N LEU A 124 8.58 14.28 -5.49
CA LEU A 124 7.66 14.11 -6.60
C LEU A 124 7.51 15.40 -7.42
N TYR A 125 7.57 15.19 -8.72
CA TYR A 125 7.26 16.17 -9.74
C TYR A 125 6.12 15.65 -10.61
N ALA A 126 5.31 16.58 -11.14
CA ALA A 126 4.32 16.29 -12.15
C ALA A 126 4.46 17.25 -13.34
N ILE A 127 4.11 16.79 -14.53
CA ILE A 127 4.09 17.57 -15.77
C ILE A 127 2.83 17.24 -16.57
N VAL A 128 2.36 18.21 -17.35
CA VAL A 128 1.19 18.08 -18.24
C VAL A 128 1.51 18.59 -19.63
N GLU A 129 0.69 18.24 -20.63
CA GLU A 129 0.85 18.74 -22.01
C GLU A 129 0.68 20.25 -22.09
N THR A 130 -0.36 20.74 -21.41
CA THR A 130 -0.82 22.12 -21.45
C THR A 130 -0.97 22.60 -20.02
N SER A 131 -0.46 23.80 -19.74
CA SER A 131 -0.48 24.38 -18.40
C SER A 131 -1.90 24.52 -17.82
N SER A 132 -1.95 24.74 -16.50
CA SER A 132 -3.18 25.03 -15.75
C SER A 132 -4.05 23.79 -15.48
N LYS A 133 -3.43 22.63 -15.23
CA LYS A 133 -4.14 21.43 -14.75
C LYS A 133 -3.97 21.29 -13.25
N ASN A 134 -5.07 21.08 -12.54
CA ASN A 134 -5.02 20.86 -11.10
C ASN A 134 -4.88 19.37 -10.78
N ILE A 135 -4.06 19.08 -9.79
CA ILE A 135 -3.98 17.78 -9.15
C ILE A 135 -4.24 17.95 -7.66
N SER A 136 -4.75 16.90 -7.03
CA SER A 136 -4.78 16.77 -5.57
C SER A 136 -3.87 15.62 -5.16
N TYR A 137 -3.32 15.70 -3.96
CA TYR A 137 -2.55 14.62 -3.38
C TYR A 137 -2.73 14.60 -1.87
N TYR A 138 -2.51 13.43 -1.28
CA TYR A 138 -2.40 13.28 0.16
C TYR A 138 -1.24 12.34 0.48
N TYR A 139 -0.68 12.47 1.68
CA TYR A 139 0.51 11.76 2.09
C TYR A 139 0.31 11.16 3.48
N GLU A 140 0.86 9.97 3.69
CA GLU A 140 0.60 9.13 4.86
C GLU A 140 1.89 8.58 5.46
N ASN A 141 1.84 8.18 6.72
CA ASN A 141 2.94 7.50 7.43
C ASN A 141 2.73 5.99 7.48
#